data_AF-A0A851IV54-F1
#
_entry.id   AF-A0A851IV54-F1
#
_cell.length_a   1.000
_cell.length_b   1.000
_cell.length_c   1.000
_cell.angle_alpha   90.00
_cell.angle_beta   90.00
_cell.angle_gamma   90.00
#
_symmetry.space_group_name_H-M   'P 1'
#
loop_
_entity.id
_entity.type
_entity.pdbx_description
1 polymer ?
#
loop_
_entity_poly.entity_id
_entity_poly.type
_entity_poly.pdbx_seq_one_letter_code
_entity_poly.pdbx_strand_id
1 'polypeptide(L)'
;MLKKKLLFLVLLLTFILPTFAYASNGEDKKNAKLTDFEITNPKEEAAIVPSENIVLTGIGVEKDKIDIEVYSVKRTLPKDKEKESVIKKLNDSYVVNVDALKVFAQEIELKEGENFIAITVTRGGKKYNINKTVNYNKNMELNKIIRQLEYKDSVN
;
A
#
# COMPACT_ATOMS: atom_id res chain seq x y z
N MET A 1 18.90 -19.18 57.39
CA MET A 1 19.06 -18.24 56.26
C MET A 1 19.08 -19.04 54.96
N LEU A 2 17.98 -19.12 54.18
CA LEU A 2 17.99 -19.40 52.71
C LEU A 2 16.57 -19.60 52.10
N LYS A 3 15.51 -18.87 52.50
CA LYS A 3 14.15 -19.14 51.94
C LYS A 3 13.32 -17.92 51.55
N LYS A 4 13.94 -16.76 51.30
CA LYS A 4 13.21 -15.56 50.85
C LYS A 4 13.71 -14.92 49.56
N LYS A 5 14.76 -15.47 48.92
CA LYS A 5 15.33 -14.93 47.67
C LYS A 5 14.97 -15.71 46.40
N LEU A 6 14.33 -16.88 46.51
CA LEU A 6 14.01 -17.72 45.35
C LEU A 6 12.61 -17.43 44.75
N LEU A 7 11.70 -16.78 45.50
CA LEU A 7 10.36 -16.47 44.97
C LEU A 7 10.34 -15.26 44.01
N PHE A 8 11.34 -14.38 44.10
CA PHE A 8 11.41 -13.19 43.24
C PHE A 8 11.94 -13.50 41.83
N LEU A 9 12.65 -14.61 41.65
CA LEU A 9 13.26 -14.95 40.36
C LEU A 9 12.27 -15.63 39.39
N VAL A 10 11.22 -16.27 39.90
CA VAL A 10 10.20 -16.93 39.06
C VAL A 10 9.13 -15.95 38.57
N LEU A 11 8.88 -14.85 39.28
CA LEU A 11 7.91 -13.83 38.87
C LEU A 11 8.43 -12.91 37.75
N LEU A 12 9.75 -12.82 37.57
CA LEU A 12 10.38 -11.94 36.59
C LEU A 12 10.54 -12.59 35.20
N LEU A 13 10.47 -13.93 35.10
CA LEU A 13 10.68 -14.66 33.83
C LEU A 13 9.41 -14.84 32.97
N THR A 14 8.23 -14.47 33.46
CA THR A 14 6.97 -14.65 32.71
C THR A 14 6.50 -13.41 31.95
N PHE A 15 7.29 -12.33 31.94
CA PHE A 15 6.85 -11.03 31.41
C PHE A 15 7.48 -10.58 30.09
N ILE A 16 8.16 -11.47 29.35
CA ILE A 16 8.64 -11.12 28.00
C ILE A 16 8.38 -12.29 27.04
N LEU A 17 7.10 -12.54 26.75
CA LEU A 17 6.73 -13.08 25.46
C LEU A 17 6.09 -11.93 24.68
N PRO A 18 6.64 -11.49 23.55
CA PRO A 18 5.87 -10.70 22.61
C PRO A 18 4.76 -11.64 22.13
N THR A 19 3.56 -11.45 22.66
CA THR A 19 2.37 -11.93 21.97
C THR A 19 2.38 -11.20 20.65
N PHE A 20 2.73 -11.92 19.57
CA PHE A 20 2.38 -11.49 18.24
C PHE A 20 0.85 -11.41 18.24
N ALA A 21 0.33 -10.22 18.54
CA ALA A 21 -1.00 -9.85 18.16
C ALA A 21 -1.00 -9.97 16.65
N TYR A 22 -1.48 -11.12 16.14
CA TYR A 22 -2.12 -11.13 14.85
C TYR A 22 -3.07 -9.94 14.88
N ALA A 23 -2.88 -9.01 13.95
CA ALA A 23 -3.86 -7.98 13.68
C ALA A 23 -5.17 -8.74 13.37
N SER A 24 -5.98 -8.90 14.42
CA SER A 24 -7.40 -9.16 14.32
C SER A 24 -7.90 -8.16 13.30
N ASN A 25 -8.57 -8.65 12.26
CA ASN A 25 -9.23 -7.86 11.23
C ASN A 25 -10.16 -6.87 11.93
N GLY A 26 -9.59 -5.73 12.29
CA GLY A 26 -10.23 -4.68 13.04
C GLY A 26 -11.16 -3.99 12.08
N GLU A 27 -12.44 -4.27 12.30
CA GLU A 27 -13.59 -3.37 12.17
C GLU A 27 -13.48 -2.33 11.06
N ASP A 28 -14.46 -2.38 10.16
CA ASP A 28 -14.87 -1.28 9.29
C ASP A 28 -15.01 0.04 10.09
N LYS A 29 -13.88 0.69 10.37
CA LYS A 29 -13.82 2.10 10.70
C LYS A 29 -14.39 2.76 9.47
N LYS A 30 -15.67 3.15 9.55
CA LYS A 30 -16.34 3.97 8.55
C LYS A 30 -15.35 5.01 8.08
N ASN A 31 -14.79 4.81 6.87
CA ASN A 31 -13.78 5.69 6.32
C ASN A 31 -14.45 7.05 6.22
N ALA A 32 -14.12 7.97 7.12
CA ALA A 32 -14.62 9.32 7.08
C ALA A 32 -14.14 9.90 5.75
N LYS A 33 -15.07 10.09 4.82
CA LYS A 33 -14.75 10.60 3.49
C LYS A 33 -14.28 12.04 3.66
N LEU A 34 -13.06 12.32 3.23
CA LEU A 34 -12.58 13.70 3.06
C LEU A 34 -13.25 14.26 1.81
N THR A 35 -14.01 15.35 1.95
CA THR A 35 -14.68 16.00 0.81
C THR A 35 -13.69 16.76 -0.08
N ASP A 36 -12.60 17.26 0.52
CA ASP A 36 -11.61 18.14 -0.13
C ASP A 36 -10.26 17.41 -0.22
N PHE A 37 -10.30 16.14 -0.60
CA PHE A 37 -9.13 15.32 -0.90
C PHE A 37 -9.41 14.38 -2.06
N GLU A 38 -8.51 14.30 -3.03
CA GLU A 38 -8.64 13.42 -4.19
C GLU A 38 -7.28 12.89 -4.64
N ILE A 39 -7.21 11.61 -5.01
CA ILE A 39 -6.07 11.04 -5.75
C ILE A 39 -6.40 11.13 -7.24
N THR A 40 -5.61 11.92 -7.97
CA THR A 40 -5.85 12.19 -9.39
C THR A 40 -5.09 11.25 -10.31
N ASN A 41 -3.97 10.70 -9.85
CA ASN A 41 -3.21 9.68 -10.56
C ASN A 41 -2.70 8.60 -9.60
N PRO A 42 -2.93 7.29 -9.89
CA PRO A 42 -3.78 6.77 -10.95
C PRO A 42 -5.27 6.91 -10.62
N LYS A 43 -6.04 7.41 -11.60
CA LYS A 43 -7.48 7.66 -11.44
C LYS A 43 -8.26 6.36 -11.30
N GLU A 44 -7.96 5.38 -12.15
CA GLU A 44 -8.60 4.05 -12.15
C GLU A 44 -8.01 3.15 -11.07
N GLU A 45 -8.86 2.33 -10.46
CA GLU A 45 -8.42 1.26 -9.55
C GLU A 45 -7.90 0.07 -10.35
N ALA A 46 -6.83 -0.56 -9.88
CA ALA A 46 -6.15 -1.67 -10.55
C ALA A 46 -5.60 -1.32 -11.95
N ALA A 47 -5.29 -0.04 -12.18
CA ALA A 47 -4.72 0.45 -13.44
C ALA A 47 -3.43 -0.32 -13.81
N ILE A 48 -3.27 -0.64 -15.09
CA ILE A 48 -2.05 -1.28 -15.61
C ILE A 48 -1.12 -0.20 -16.13
N VAL A 49 0.10 -0.14 -15.60
CA VAL A 49 1.11 0.86 -15.96
C VAL A 49 2.35 0.20 -16.59
N PRO A 50 2.99 0.85 -17.58
CA PRO A 50 4.16 0.31 -18.27
C PRO A 50 5.49 0.67 -17.59
N SER A 51 5.49 1.57 -16.60
CA SER A 51 6.70 2.12 -15.97
C SER A 51 6.84 1.61 -14.54
N GLU A 52 8.09 1.34 -14.14
CA GLU A 52 8.47 1.00 -12.77
C GLU A 52 8.21 2.16 -11.81
N ASN A 53 8.39 3.39 -12.27
CA ASN A 53 8.09 4.59 -11.49
C ASN A 53 6.80 5.24 -11.98
N ILE A 54 5.94 5.64 -11.04
CA ILE A 54 4.77 6.47 -11.31
C ILE A 54 4.76 7.68 -10.38
N VAL A 55 4.15 8.78 -10.84
CA VAL A 55 3.93 9.95 -9.98
C VAL A 55 2.52 9.84 -9.40
N LEU A 56 2.43 9.57 -8.11
CA LEU A 56 1.18 9.66 -7.35
C LEU A 56 0.87 11.14 -7.12
N THR A 57 -0.27 11.60 -7.61
CA THR A 57 -0.70 12.99 -7.46
C THR A 57 -2.06 13.09 -6.80
N GLY A 58 -2.27 14.17 -6.07
CA GLY A 58 -3.55 14.44 -5.47
C GLY A 58 -3.75 15.88 -5.03
N ILE A 59 -4.97 16.17 -4.61
CA ILE A 59 -5.41 17.45 -4.06
C ILE A 59 -5.69 17.22 -2.58
N GLY A 60 -5.27 18.16 -1.73
CA GLY A 60 -5.50 18.14 -0.29
C GLY A 60 -5.70 19.54 0.27
N VAL A 61 -5.50 19.70 1.58
CA VAL A 61 -5.53 20.99 2.26
C VAL A 61 -4.13 21.31 2.77
N GLU A 62 -3.78 22.59 2.80
CA GLU A 62 -2.49 23.07 3.32
C GLU A 62 -2.20 22.44 4.69
N LYS A 63 -0.96 21.98 4.90
CA LYS A 63 -0.46 21.31 6.12
C LYS A 63 -0.99 19.90 6.35
N ASP A 64 -1.74 19.32 5.42
CA ASP A 64 -1.94 17.87 5.44
C ASP A 64 -0.59 17.17 5.32
N LYS A 65 -0.39 16.15 6.15
CA LYS A 65 0.73 15.22 6.01
C LYS A 65 0.23 13.94 5.36
N ILE A 66 0.85 13.56 4.25
CA ILE A 66 0.52 12.38 3.47
C ILE A 66 1.63 11.35 3.69
N ASP A 67 1.30 10.22 4.31
CA ASP A 67 2.18 9.06 4.41
C ASP A 67 1.74 8.04 3.33
N ILE A 68 2.66 7.63 2.47
CA ILE A 68 2.40 6.70 1.37
C ILE A 68 3.24 5.45 1.62
N GLU A 69 2.62 4.29 1.59
CA GLU A 69 3.30 3.00 1.72
C GLU A 69 2.98 2.15 0.49
N VAL A 70 4.01 1.63 -0.18
CA VAL A 70 3.87 0.83 -1.39
C VAL A 70 4.23 -0.62 -1.08
N TYR A 71 3.29 -1.52 -1.32
CA TYR A 71 3.43 -2.95 -1.06
C TYR A 71 3.38 -3.74 -2.36
N SER A 72 4.30 -4.69 -2.55
CA SER A 72 4.13 -5.73 -3.56
C SER A 72 3.14 -6.77 -3.06
N VAL A 73 2.24 -7.20 -3.95
CA VAL A 73 1.20 -8.19 -3.64
C VAL A 73 1.55 -9.51 -4.33
N LYS A 74 1.66 -10.58 -3.54
CA LYS A 74 1.77 -11.95 -4.06
C LYS A 74 0.53 -12.73 -3.67
N ARG A 75 -0.18 -13.20 -4.69
CA ARG A 75 -1.33 -14.09 -4.55
C ARG A 75 -0.88 -15.52 -4.80
N THR A 76 -1.15 -16.41 -3.87
CA THR A 76 -0.91 -17.84 -4.06
C THR A 76 -2.21 -18.60 -3.81
N LEU A 77 -2.52 -19.50 -4.73
CA LEU A 77 -3.59 -20.51 -4.60
C LEU A 77 -2.92 -21.81 -4.13
N PRO A 78 -3.06 -22.20 -2.85
CA PRO A 78 -2.59 -23.49 -2.40
C PRO A 78 -3.41 -24.58 -3.09
N LYS A 79 -2.75 -25.67 -3.52
CA LYS A 79 -3.39 -26.78 -4.26
C LYS A 79 -4.63 -27.38 -3.55
N ASP A 80 -4.72 -27.24 -2.23
CA ASP A 80 -5.74 -27.86 -1.39
C ASP A 80 -6.60 -26.85 -0.59
N LYS A 81 -6.61 -25.55 -0.95
CA LYS A 81 -7.44 -24.54 -0.25
C LYS A 81 -8.34 -23.76 -1.21
N GLU A 82 -9.60 -23.58 -0.81
CA GLU A 82 -10.61 -22.76 -1.52
C GLU A 82 -10.39 -21.25 -1.40
N LYS A 83 -9.42 -20.79 -0.60
CA LYS A 83 -9.16 -19.37 -0.36
C LYS A 83 -7.76 -18.98 -0.80
N GLU A 84 -7.71 -17.99 -1.69
CA GLU A 84 -6.49 -17.30 -2.11
C GLU A 84 -5.78 -16.69 -0.89
N SER A 85 -4.49 -16.97 -0.75
CA SER A 85 -3.67 -16.29 0.26
C SER A 85 -2.97 -15.10 -0.38
N VAL A 86 -3.20 -13.92 0.19
CA VAL A 86 -2.60 -12.66 -0.26
C VAL A 86 -1.50 -12.25 0.71
N ILE A 87 -0.27 -12.17 0.22
CA ILE A 87 0.90 -11.70 0.99
C ILE A 87 1.25 -10.31 0.47
N LYS A 88 1.24 -9.31 1.36
CA LYS A 88 1.71 -7.96 1.07
C LYS A 88 3.10 -7.76 1.67
N LYS A 89 4.07 -7.36 0.87
CA LYS A 89 5.42 -7.01 1.33
C LYS A 89 5.66 -5.53 1.09
N LEU A 90 5.96 -4.79 2.16
CA LEU A 90 6.34 -3.38 2.05
C LEU A 90 7.61 -3.27 1.19
N ASN A 91 7.54 -2.46 0.15
CA ASN A 91 8.67 -2.16 -0.72
C ASN A 91 9.32 -0.85 -0.31
N ASP A 92 8.52 0.22 -0.21
CA ASP A 92 8.99 1.57 0.08
C ASP A 92 7.91 2.40 0.79
N SER A 93 8.32 3.51 1.40
CA SER A 93 7.43 4.48 2.02
C SER A 93 7.91 5.92 1.85
N TYR A 94 6.94 6.82 1.69
CA TYR A 94 7.17 8.23 1.39
C TYR A 94 6.33 9.11 2.30
N VAL A 95 6.83 10.32 2.55
CA VAL A 95 6.14 11.33 3.35
C VAL A 95 6.15 12.65 2.61
N VAL A 96 4.96 13.20 2.38
CA VAL A 96 4.77 14.48 1.69
C VAL A 96 3.93 15.41 2.55
N ASN A 97 4.29 16.68 2.60
CA ASN A 97 3.43 17.71 3.18
C ASN A 97 2.75 18.48 2.06
N VAL A 98 1.44 18.67 2.15
CA VAL A 98 0.69 19.46 1.19
C VAL A 98 0.99 20.94 1.44
N ASP A 99 1.49 21.61 0.40
CA ASP A 99 1.87 23.00 0.44
C ASP A 99 0.66 23.95 0.25
N ALA A 100 0.93 25.24 0.13
CA ALA A 100 -0.09 26.27 -0.09
C ALA A 100 -0.81 26.13 -1.45
N LEU A 101 -0.24 25.43 -2.43
CA LEU A 101 -0.87 25.14 -3.71
C LEU A 101 -1.93 24.04 -3.60
N LYS A 102 -2.05 23.38 -2.43
CA LYS A 102 -3.05 22.35 -2.13
C LYS A 102 -2.94 21.12 -3.02
N VAL A 103 -1.81 20.94 -3.69
CA VAL A 103 -1.50 19.80 -4.53
C VAL A 103 -0.28 19.08 -3.96
N PHE A 104 -0.20 17.78 -4.19
CA PHE A 104 1.00 17.02 -3.91
C PHE A 104 1.31 16.08 -5.08
N ALA A 105 2.59 15.81 -5.25
CA ALA A 105 3.11 14.87 -6.24
C ALA A 105 4.28 14.12 -5.60
N GLN A 106 4.26 12.80 -5.71
CA GLN A 106 5.33 11.94 -5.22
C GLN A 106 5.62 10.86 -6.26
N GLU A 107 6.85 10.81 -6.73
CA GLU A 107 7.32 9.66 -7.51
C GLU A 107 7.46 8.45 -6.57
N ILE A 108 6.88 7.33 -6.96
CA ILE A 108 6.92 6.07 -6.22
C ILE A 108 7.40 4.94 -7.13
N GLU A 109 8.18 4.03 -6.55
CA GLU A 109 8.70 2.84 -7.23
C GLU A 109 7.75 1.64 -7.03
N LEU A 110 7.41 0.97 -8.13
CA LEU A 110 6.56 -0.21 -8.18
C LEU A 110 7.41 -1.47 -8.42
N LYS A 111 6.94 -2.63 -7.94
CA LYS A 111 7.52 -3.93 -8.34
C LYS A 111 6.66 -4.57 -9.41
N GLU A 112 7.30 -5.30 -10.33
CA GLU A 112 6.59 -6.03 -11.39
C GLU A 112 5.43 -6.86 -10.82
N GLY A 113 4.25 -6.71 -11.40
CA GLY A 113 3.00 -7.30 -10.94
C GLY A 113 2.11 -6.32 -10.15
N GLU A 114 1.30 -6.88 -9.25
CA GLU A 114 0.33 -6.11 -8.45
C GLU A 114 1.02 -5.37 -7.29
N ASN A 115 0.72 -4.08 -7.17
CA ASN A 115 1.16 -3.22 -6.09
C ASN A 115 -0.06 -2.63 -5.38
N PHE A 116 -0.02 -2.66 -4.05
CA PHE A 116 -1.01 -2.04 -3.19
C PHE A 116 -0.39 -0.79 -2.55
N ILE A 117 -1.01 0.36 -2.78
CA ILE A 117 -0.59 1.66 -2.28
C ILE A 117 -1.55 2.06 -1.17
N ALA A 118 -1.04 2.12 0.06
CA ALA A 118 -1.77 2.64 1.21
C ALA A 118 -1.39 4.10 1.44
N ILE A 119 -2.38 4.98 1.52
CA ILE A 119 -2.20 6.42 1.66
C ILE A 119 -2.89 6.83 2.96
N THR A 120 -2.12 7.40 3.89
CA THR A 120 -2.64 7.94 5.14
C THR A 120 -2.52 9.45 5.13
N VAL A 121 -3.64 10.14 5.22
CA VAL A 121 -3.72 11.59 5.36
C VAL A 121 -3.85 11.93 6.83
N THR A 122 -2.92 12.71 7.39
CA THR A 122 -3.00 13.26 8.74
C THR A 122 -3.39 14.73 8.67
N ARG A 123 -4.58 15.08 9.17
CA ARG A 123 -5.14 16.43 9.19
C ARG A 123 -5.59 16.81 10.59
N GLY A 124 -5.01 17.86 11.18
CA GLY A 124 -5.39 18.34 12.51
C GLY A 124 -5.36 17.25 13.59
N GLY A 125 -4.41 16.30 13.50
CA GLY A 125 -4.28 15.17 14.43
C GLY A 125 -5.15 13.95 14.12
N LYS A 126 -6.05 14.00 13.13
CA LYS A 126 -6.86 12.86 12.67
C LYS A 126 -6.22 12.18 11.47
N LYS A 127 -6.32 10.85 11.39
CA LYS A 127 -5.81 10.03 10.29
C LYS A 127 -6.95 9.48 9.42
N TYR A 128 -6.75 9.51 8.11
CA TYR A 128 -7.69 9.04 7.10
C TYR A 128 -6.96 8.13 6.12
N ASN A 129 -7.52 6.95 5.83
CA ASN A 129 -6.87 5.96 4.99
C ASN A 129 -7.56 5.88 3.62
N ILE A 130 -6.75 5.91 2.56
CA ILE A 130 -7.15 5.69 1.17
C ILE A 130 -6.24 4.61 0.62
N ASN A 131 -6.81 3.66 -0.11
CA ASN A 131 -6.05 2.58 -0.72
C ASN A 131 -6.23 2.62 -2.24
N LYS A 132 -5.16 2.28 -2.96
CA LYS A 132 -5.14 2.13 -4.41
C LYS A 132 -4.38 0.87 -4.79
N THR A 133 -4.80 0.23 -5.87
CA THR A 133 -4.09 -0.91 -6.47
C THR A 133 -3.60 -0.51 -7.85
N VAL A 134 -2.36 -0.86 -8.17
CA VAL A 134 -1.72 -0.57 -9.46
C VAL A 134 -0.93 -1.80 -9.92
N ASN A 135 -1.08 -2.18 -11.18
CA ASN A 135 -0.38 -3.31 -11.76
C ASN A 135 0.73 -2.81 -12.69
N TYR A 136 1.99 -2.98 -12.30
CA TYR A 136 3.11 -2.70 -13.17
C TYR A 136 3.39 -3.92 -14.05
N ASN A 137 3.40 -3.72 -15.37
CA ASN A 137 3.77 -4.74 -16.35
C ASN A 137 4.79 -4.18 -17.33
N LYS A 138 6.06 -4.52 -17.15
CA LYS A 138 7.17 -4.09 -18.02
C LYS A 138 7.00 -4.47 -19.48
N ASN A 139 6.24 -5.53 -19.78
CA ASN A 139 6.04 -6.02 -21.14
C ASN A 139 4.84 -5.36 -21.84
N MET A 140 4.14 -4.43 -21.20
CA MET A 140 2.97 -3.78 -21.77
C MET A 140 3.31 -3.00 -23.05
N GLU A 141 4.45 -2.29 -23.08
CA GLU A 141 4.89 -1.56 -24.27
C GLU A 141 5.20 -2.49 -25.44
N LEU A 142 5.86 -3.63 -25.17
CA LEU A 142 6.10 -4.66 -26.17
C LEU A 142 4.79 -5.24 -26.73
N ASN A 143 3.82 -5.51 -25.86
CA ASN A 143 2.50 -6.03 -26.26
C ASN A 143 1.69 -5.02 -27.08
N LYS A 144 1.84 -3.72 -26.82
CA LYS A 144 1.23 -2.66 -27.66
C LYS A 144 1.85 -2.64 -29.05
N ILE A 145 3.18 -2.73 -29.14
CA ILE A 145 3.91 -2.75 -30.42
C ILE A 145 3.51 -3.98 -31.24
N ILE A 146 3.49 -5.18 -30.64
CA ILE A 146 3.09 -6.42 -31.31
C ILE A 146 1.67 -6.30 -31.88
N ARG A 147 0.70 -5.81 -31.09
CA ARG A 147 -0.68 -5.62 -31.56
C ARG A 147 -0.80 -4.63 -32.71
N GLN A 148 0.00 -3.55 -32.72
CA GLN A 148 0.01 -2.59 -33.82
C GLN A 148 0.57 -3.19 -35.11
N LEU A 149 1.58 -4.06 -35.00
CA LEU A 149 2.13 -4.80 -36.14
C LEU A 149 1.13 -5.83 -36.68
N GLU A 150 0.53 -6.64 -35.82
CA GLU A 150 -0.51 -7.62 -36.20
C GLU A 150 -1.71 -6.96 -36.90
N TYR A 151 -2.15 -5.80 -36.41
CA TYR A 151 -3.22 -5.03 -37.04
C TYR A 151 -2.81 -4.54 -38.44
N LYS A 152 -1.57 -4.06 -38.60
CA LYS A 152 -1.07 -3.60 -39.89
C LYS A 152 -0.97 -4.74 -40.91
N ASP A 153 -0.64 -5.94 -40.47
CA ASP A 153 -0.60 -7.13 -41.33
C ASP A 153 -2.01 -7.67 -41.66
N SER A 154 -3.00 -7.46 -40.79
CA SER A 154 -4.39 -7.89 -41.01
C SER A 154 -5.19 -7.01 -41.99
N VAL A 155 -4.71 -5.80 -42.28
CA VAL A 155 -5.38 -4.81 -43.14
C VAL A 155 -4.78 -4.78 -44.56
N ASN A 156 -3.71 -5.56 -44.80
CA ASN A 156 -3.16 -5.83 -46.14
C ASN A 156 -3.64 -7.18 -46.68
#